data_AF-A0A4P8L210-F1
#
_entry.id   AF-A0A4P8L210-F1
#
_cell.length_a   1.000
_cell.length_b   1.000
_cell.length_c   1.000
_cell.angle_alpha   90.00
_cell.angle_beta   90.00
_cell.angle_gamma   90.00
#
_symmetry.space_group_name_H-M   'P 1'
#
loop_
_entity.id
_entity.type
_entity.pdbx_description
1 polymer ?
#
loop_
_entity_poly.entity_id
_entity_poly.type
_entity_poly.pdbx_seq_one_letter_code
_entity_poly.pdbx_strand_id
1 'polypeptide(L)' 'MSTKTRKLNFSIDEDLCRALEELVPSGQRSRVVNEALRRELDRIRRQRAVEELKAAPRPPASLTNDEIVSSLARDRASH' A
#
# COMPACT_ATOMS: atom_id res chain seq x y z
N MET A 1 6.55 -3.71 -19.21
CA MET A 1 5.09 -3.53 -19.29
C MET A 1 4.80 -2.10 -19.67
N SER A 2 4.10 -1.86 -20.78
CA SER A 2 3.80 -0.51 -21.27
C SER A 2 2.76 0.15 -20.37
N THR A 3 3.18 1.06 -19.48
CA THR A 3 2.28 1.80 -18.61
C THR A 3 1.57 2.88 -19.41
N LYS A 4 0.24 2.77 -19.56
CA LYS A 4 -0.59 3.84 -20.13
C LYS A 4 -0.50 5.07 -19.24
N THR A 5 0.10 6.15 -19.75
CA THR A 5 0.13 7.45 -19.08
C THR A 5 -1.20 8.16 -19.30
N ARG A 6 -1.85 8.60 -18.22
CA ARG A 6 -3.11 9.37 -18.25
C ARG A 6 -2.84 10.74 -17.63
N LYS A 7 -3.20 11.83 -18.31
CA LYS A 7 -3.01 13.20 -17.79
C LYS A 7 -4.09 13.49 -16.76
N LEU A 8 -3.68 13.80 -15.53
CA LEU A 8 -4.54 14.37 -14.51
C LEU A 8 -4.33 15.88 -14.47
N ASN A 9 -5.41 16.63 -14.26
CA ASN A 9 -5.33 18.05 -13.96
C ASN A 9 -5.24 18.19 -12.45
N PHE A 10 -4.08 18.58 -11.96
CA PHE A 10 -3.87 18.94 -10.56
C PHE A 10 -2.99 20.17 -10.50
N SER A 11 -3.25 21.02 -9.52
CA SER A 11 -2.42 22.18 -9.22
C SER A 11 -1.25 21.74 -8.34
N ILE A 12 -0.06 22.27 -8.61
CA ILE A 12 1.15 22.06 -7.82
C ILE A 12 1.55 23.42 -7.26
N ASP A 13 1.99 23.46 -6.01
CA ASP A 13 2.48 24.69 -5.39
C ASP A 13 3.63 25.30 -6.19
N GLU A 14 3.66 26.63 -6.25
CA GLU A 14 4.65 27.35 -7.08
C GLU A 14 6.08 27.04 -6.63
N ASP A 15 6.32 26.96 -5.32
CA ASP A 15 7.63 26.61 -4.76
C ASP A 15 8.06 25.20 -5.15
N LEU A 16 7.13 24.24 -5.15
CA LEU A 16 7.40 22.86 -5.54
C LEU A 16 7.66 22.76 -7.05
N CYS A 17 6.93 23.53 -7.86
CA CYS A 17 7.22 23.68 -9.28
C CYS A 17 8.65 24.18 -9.50
N ARG A 18 9.05 25.29 -8.87
CA ARG A 18 10.41 25.85 -9.00
C ARG A 18 11.48 24.83 -8.60
N ALA A 19 11.32 24.19 -7.45
CA ALA A 19 12.25 23.15 -7.01
C ALA A 19 12.34 21.98 -8.00
N LEU A 20 11.22 21.57 -8.59
CA LEU A 20 11.19 20.51 -9.60
C LEU A 20 11.87 20.94 -10.90
N GLU A 21 11.76 22.21 -11.29
CA GLU A 21 12.41 22.75 -12.47
C GLU A 21 13.92 22.91 -12.30
N GLU A 22 14.37 23.30 -11.10
CA GLU A 22 15.78 23.44 -10.75
C GLU A 22 16.49 22.09 -10.59
N LEU A 23 15.85 21.13 -9.92
CA LEU A 23 16.47 19.86 -9.56
C LEU A 23 16.30 18.77 -10.64
N VAL A 24 15.29 18.86 -11.50
CA VAL A 24 14.97 17.80 -12.46
C VAL A 24 15.10 18.29 -13.92
N PRO A 25 15.93 17.64 -14.73
CA PRO A 25 16.08 17.96 -16.14
C PRO A 25 14.76 17.94 -16.92
N SER A 26 14.63 18.85 -17.89
CA SER A 26 13.48 18.91 -18.79
C SER A 26 13.32 17.56 -19.52
N GLY A 27 12.15 16.93 -19.35
CA GLY A 27 11.84 15.60 -19.92
C GLY A 27 11.84 14.46 -18.90
N GLN A 28 12.48 14.60 -17.74
CA GLN A 28 12.43 13.60 -16.67
C GLN A 28 11.42 13.93 -15.58
N ARG A 29 10.89 15.17 -15.55
CA ARG A 29 9.93 15.67 -14.57
C ARG A 29 8.74 14.73 -14.38
N SER A 30 8.09 14.31 -15.47
CA SER A 30 6.95 13.39 -15.39
C SER A 30 7.33 12.02 -14.80
N ARG A 31 8.54 11.52 -15.10
CA ARG A 31 9.03 10.26 -14.54
C ARG A 31 9.27 10.38 -13.04
N VAL A 32 9.95 11.44 -12.61
CA VAL A 32 10.27 11.69 -11.19
C VAL A 32 8.98 11.89 -10.38
N VAL A 33 8.05 12.72 -10.86
CA VAL A 33 6.76 12.95 -10.19
C VAL A 33 5.98 11.65 -10.09
N ASN A 34 5.87 10.87 -11.17
CA ASN A 34 5.17 9.59 -11.13
C ASN A 34 5.84 8.60 -10.16
N GLU A 35 7.17 8.59 -10.06
CA GLU A 35 7.88 7.72 -9.14
C GLU A 35 7.67 8.14 -7.68
N ALA A 36 7.74 9.44 -7.38
CA ALA A 36 7.44 9.98 -6.07
C ALA A 36 6.00 9.66 -5.64
N LEU A 37 5.03 9.87 -6.54
CA LEU A 37 3.62 9.54 -6.30
C LEU A 37 3.41 8.04 -6.06
N ARG A 38 4.09 7.15 -6.79
CA ARG A 38 4.01 5.70 -6.54
C ARG A 38 4.47 5.35 -5.13
N ARG A 39 5.65 5.87 -4.73
CA ARG A 39 6.21 5.61 -3.39
C ARG A 39 5.26 6.08 -2.29
N GLU A 40 4.67 7.26 -2.46
CA GLU A 40 3.74 7.81 -1.48
C GLU A 40 2.42 7.04 -1.43
N LEU A 41 1.87 6.66 -2.58
CA LEU A 41 0.67 5.81 -2.61
C LEU A 41 0.90 4.45 -1.94
N ASP A 42 2.07 3.84 -2.13
CA ASP A 42 2.42 2.58 -1.45
C ASP A 42 2.64 2.76 0.05
N ARG A 43 3.11 3.93 0.49
CA ARG A 43 3.14 4.31 1.92
C ARG A 43 1.72 4.40 2.48
N ILE A 44 0.82 5.14 1.82
CA ILE A 44 -0.58 5.30 2.23
C ILE A 44 -1.30 3.95 2.29
N ARG A 45 -1.11 3.08 1.29
CA ARG A 45 -1.69 1.73 1.27
C ARG A 45 -1.25 0.90 2.47
N ARG A 46 0.05 0.89 2.78
CA ARG A 46 0.57 0.17 3.96
C ARG A 46 -0.01 0.73 5.24
N GLN A 47 -0.09 2.05 5.36
CA GLN A 47 -0.64 2.68 6.55
C GLN A 47 -2.11 2.34 6.76
N ARG A 48 -2.92 2.37 5.70
CA ARG A 48 -4.32 1.92 5.75
C ARG A 48 -4.45 0.45 6.14
N ALA A 49 -3.63 -0.43 5.56
CA ALA A 49 -3.65 -1.85 5.93
C ALA A 49 -3.30 -2.07 7.41
N VAL A 50 -2.34 -1.31 7.95
CA VAL A 50 -2.00 -1.35 9.38
C VAL A 50 -3.14 -0.80 10.24
N GLU A 51 -3.79 0.27 9.82
CA GLU A 51 -4.96 0.83 10.51
C GLU A 51 -6.13 -0.15 10.51
N GLU A 52 -6.41 -0.82 9.39
CA GLU A 52 -7.42 -1.88 9.28
C GLU A 52 -7.10 -3.05 10.21
N LEU A 53 -5.85 -3.51 10.27
CA LEU A 53 -5.43 -4.57 11.19
C LEU A 53 -5.55 -4.17 12.67
N LYS A 54 -5.29 -2.89 12.99
CA LYS A 54 -5.46 -2.36 14.36
C LYS A 54 -6.93 -2.15 14.73
N ALA A 55 -7.76 -1.76 13.77
CA ALA A 55 -9.18 -1.53 13.96
C ALA A 55 -9.98 -2.85 13.94
N ALA A 56 -9.41 -3.93 13.40
CA ALA A 56 -10.01 -5.25 13.44
C ALA A 56 -10.26 -5.65 14.91
N PRO A 57 -11.51 -6.01 15.28
CA PRO A 57 -11.80 -6.55 16.60
C PRO A 57 -10.90 -7.76 16.86
N ARG A 58 -10.31 -7.84 18.06
CA ARG A 58 -9.59 -9.05 18.48
C ARG A 58 -10.55 -10.23 18.28
N PRO A 59 -10.16 -11.28 17.53
CA PRO A 59 -11.06 -12.40 17.28
C PRO A 59 -11.56 -12.94 18.62
N PRO A 60 -12.89 -13.15 18.77
CA PRO A 60 -13.44 -13.70 19.99
C PRO A 60 -12.88 -15.11 20.15
N ALA A 61 -12.11 -15.31 21.21
CA ALA A 61 -11.26 -16.48 21.47
C ALA A 61 -10.07 -16.61 20.50
N SER A 62 -8.86 -16.32 21.00
CA SER A 62 -7.65 -16.90 20.43
C SER A 62 -7.74 -18.41 20.63
N LEU A 63 -8.09 -19.15 19.58
CA LEU A 63 -7.95 -20.60 19.59
C LEU A 63 -6.54 -20.94 20.04
N THR A 64 -6.43 -21.73 21.09
CA THR A 64 -5.14 -22.24 21.55
C THR A 64 -4.59 -23.20 20.50
N ASN A 65 -3.27 -23.35 20.42
CA ASN A 65 -2.65 -24.30 19.51
C ASN A 65 -3.24 -25.71 19.68
N ASP A 66 -3.58 -26.10 20.91
CA ASP A 66 -4.19 -27.39 21.21
C ASP A 66 -5.59 -27.55 20.61
N GLU A 67 -6.41 -26.50 20.59
CA GLU A 67 -7.73 -26.48 19.94
C GLU A 67 -7.62 -26.59 18.41
N ILE A 68 -6.57 -26.00 17.82
CA ILE A 68 -6.29 -26.09 16.38
C ILE A 68 -5.84 -27.52 16.03
N VAL A 69 -4.88 -28.08 16.78
CA VAL A 69 -4.36 -29.43 16.54
C VAL A 69 -5.44 -30.48 16.73
N SER A 70 -6.26 -30.36 17.77
CA SER A 70 -7.38 -31.29 18.01
C SER A 70 -8.49 -31.19 16.97
N SER A 71 -8.72 -30.00 16.39
CA SER A 71 -9.68 -29.84 15.29
C SER A 71 -9.15 -30.43 13.98
N LEU A 72 -7.87 -30.22 13.67
CA LEU A 72 -7.21 -30.83 12.51
C LEU A 72 -7.11 -32.35 12.62
N ALA A 73 -6.86 -32.88 13.83
CA ALA A 73 -6.82 -34.32 14.07
C ALA A 73 -8.20 -34.97 13.88
N ARG A 74 -9.27 -34.30 14.32
CA ARG A 74 -10.66 -34.76 14.08
C ARG A 74 -11.01 -34.78 12.60
N ASP A 75 -10.67 -33.72 11.86
CA ASP A 75 -10.93 -33.61 10.42
C ASP A 75 -10.22 -34.72 9.61
N ARG A 76 -8.97 -35.02 9.96
CA ARG A 76 -8.18 -36.11 9.37
C ARG A 76 -8.68 -37.51 9.72
N ALA A 77 -9.40 -37.67 10.83
CA ALA A 77 -9.98 -38.96 11.22
C ALA A 77 -11.35 -39.22 10.57
N SER A 78 -12.00 -38.17 10.05
CA SER A 78 -13.27 -38.23 9.32
C SER A 78 -13.11 -38.40 7.80
N HIS A 79 -11.88 -38.52 7.29
CA HIS A 79 -11.53 -38.70 5.89
C HIS A 79 -10.74 -40.00 5.66
#